data_AF-A0A3M0MDS3-F1
#
_entry.id   AF-A0A3M0MDS3-F1
#
_cell.length_a   1.000
_cell.length_b   1.000
_cell.length_c   1.000
_cell.angle_alpha   90.00
_cell.angle_beta   90.00
_cell.angle_gamma   90.00
#
_symmetry.space_group_name_H-M   'P 1'
#
loop_
_entity.id
_entity.type
_entity.pdbx_description
1 polymer ?
#
loop_
_entity_poly.entity_id
_entity_poly.type
_entity_poly.pdbx_seq_one_letter_code
_entity_poly.pdbx_strand_id
1 'polypeptide(L)' 'MARLSLADSLSLKPQGYFRIETRFGETTITVHRPGELEQVIICLSPGHANQLRQELSDAGMCGLIEGAL' A
#
# COMPACT_ATOMS: atom_id res chain seq x y z
N MET A 1 -13.61 -2.55 24.25
CA MET A 1 -13.09 -2.88 22.90
C MET A 1 -12.25 -1.71 22.42
N ALA A 2 -10.94 -1.90 22.20
CA ALA A 2 -10.12 -0.85 21.60
C ALA A 2 -10.54 -0.64 20.15
N ARG A 3 -10.68 0.62 19.72
CA ARG A 3 -10.99 0.97 18.34
C ARG A 3 -9.73 0.75 17.51
N LEU A 4 -9.70 -0.32 16.72
CA LEU A 4 -8.61 -0.59 15.78
C LEU A 4 -8.56 0.53 14.74
N SER A 5 -7.36 0.98 14.39
CA SER A 5 -7.17 1.85 13.23
C SER A 5 -7.44 1.05 11.94
N LEU A 6 -7.62 1.76 10.82
CA LEU A 6 -7.78 1.10 9.53
C LEU A 6 -6.53 0.27 9.17
N ALA A 7 -5.34 0.77 9.48
CA ALA A 7 -4.08 0.05 9.30
C ALA A 7 -4.02 -1.22 10.17
N ASP A 8 -4.47 -1.15 11.43
CA ASP A 8 -4.53 -2.33 12.31
C ASP A 8 -5.53 -3.39 11.79
N SER A 9 -6.58 -2.95 11.09
CA SER A 9 -7.53 -3.87 10.47
C SER A 9 -6.97 -4.51 9.20
N LEU A 10 -6.17 -3.76 8.44
CA LEU A 10 -5.53 -4.23 7.20
C LEU A 10 -4.35 -5.17 7.47
N SER A 11 -3.65 -5.02 8.60
CA SER A 11 -2.56 -5.94 8.98
C SER A 11 -3.03 -7.37 9.25
N LEU A 12 -4.34 -7.57 9.48
CA LEU A 12 -4.97 -8.89 9.61
C LEU A 12 -5.19 -9.59 8.25
N LYS A 13 -4.92 -8.93 7.12
CA LYS A 13 -5.10 -9.53 5.79
C LYS A 13 -4.02 -10.57 5.51
N PRO A 14 -4.36 -11.78 5.03
CA PRO A 14 -3.41 -12.87 4.82
C PRO A 14 -2.22 -12.51 3.91
N GLN A 15 -2.47 -11.72 2.85
CA GLN A 15 -1.43 -11.27 1.92
C GLN A 15 -0.84 -9.90 2.29
N GLY A 16 -1.32 -9.29 3.38
CA GLY A 16 -0.97 -7.93 3.75
C GLY A 16 -1.70 -6.85 2.95
N TYR A 17 -1.14 -5.65 2.99
CA TYR A 17 -1.70 -4.46 2.34
C TYR A 17 -0.60 -3.54 1.82
N PHE A 18 -0.95 -2.64 0.92
CA PHE A 18 -0.06 -1.58 0.48
C PHE A 18 -0.75 -0.22 0.59
N ARG A 19 0.02 0.80 0.94
CA ARG A 19 -0.43 2.20 0.99
C ARG A 19 0.14 2.96 -0.19
N ILE A 20 -0.68 3.78 -0.83
CA ILE A 20 -0.26 4.73 -1.87
C ILE A 20 -0.34 6.14 -1.29
N GLU A 21 0.76 6.87 -1.38
CA GLU A 21 0.84 8.29 -1.04
C GLU A 21 1.37 9.06 -2.25
N THR A 22 0.73 10.17 -2.61
CA THR A 22 1.22 11.09 -3.63
C THR A 22 1.53 12.44 -2.99
N ARG A 23 2.80 12.86 -3.05
CA ARG A 23 3.25 14.16 -2.52
C ARG A 23 4.16 14.83 -3.53
N PHE A 24 3.93 16.11 -3.81
CA PHE A 24 4.74 16.91 -4.74
C PHE A 24 4.93 16.27 -6.15
N GLY A 25 3.95 15.49 -6.60
CA GLY A 25 4.00 14.78 -7.89
C GLY A 25 4.75 13.45 -7.87
N GLU A 26 5.39 13.11 -6.74
CA GLU A 26 6.02 11.80 -6.53
C GLU A 26 5.01 10.86 -5.89
N THR A 27 4.95 9.64 -6.41
CA THR A 27 4.11 8.58 -5.84
C THR A 27 5.01 7.59 -5.10
N THR A 28 4.64 7.28 -3.86
CA THR A 28 5.30 6.28 -3.04
C THR A 28 4.30 5.18 -2.71
N ILE A 29 4.75 3.93 -2.86
CA ILE A 29 3.98 2.75 -2.45
C ILE A 29 4.71 2.09 -1.28
N THR A 30 4.05 2.04 -0.13
CA THR A 30 4.53 1.33 1.05
C THR A 30 3.85 -0.03 1.11
N VAL A 31 4.61 -1.11 1.16
CA VAL A 31 4.13 -2.49 1.13
C VAL A 31 4.35 -3.13 2.50
N HIS A 32 3.26 -3.67 3.08
CA HIS A 32 3.28 -4.38 4.34
C HIS A 32 2.89 -5.85 4.08
N ARG A 33 3.83 -6.77 4.26
CA ARG A 33 3.57 -8.22 4.22
C ARG A 33 3.71 -8.83 5.63
N PRO A 34 2.85 -9.79 6.02
CA PRO A 34 2.95 -10.42 7.33
C PRO A 34 4.31 -11.09 7.55
N GLY A 35 5.00 -10.71 8.62
CA GLY A 35 6.31 -11.27 8.97
C GLY A 35 7.50 -10.70 8.20
N GLU A 36 7.27 -9.75 7.27
CA GLU A 36 8.34 -9.06 6.55
C GLU A 36 8.50 -7.62 7.03
N LEU A 37 9.67 -7.05 6.75
CA LEU A 37 9.90 -5.62 6.94
C LEU A 37 9.09 -4.82 5.94
N GLU A 38 8.65 -3.64 6.38
CA GLU A 38 8.01 -2.66 5.50
C GLU A 38 8.93 -2.31 4.33
N GLN A 39 8.36 -2.30 3.12
CA GLN A 39 9.06 -1.90 1.90
C GLN A 39 8.50 -0.59 1.38
N VAL A 40 9.37 0.40 1.16
CA VAL A 40 8.98 1.70 0.59
C VAL A 40 9.52 1.80 -0.82
N ILE A 41 8.64 1.99 -1.79
CA ILE A 41 8.98 2.06 -3.22
C ILE A 41 8.65 3.45 -3.74
N ILE A 42 9.67 4.17 -4.20
CA ILE A 42 9.52 5.45 -4.88
C ILE A 42 9.24 5.17 -6.36
N CYS A 43 8.05 5.52 -6.82
CA CYS A 43 7.65 5.27 -8.20
C CYS A 43 8.27 6.31 -9.13
N LEU A 44 8.99 5.81 -10.13
CA LEU A 44 9.66 6.61 -11.18
C LEU A 44 8.70 7.38 -12.08
N SER A 45 7.44 6.95 -12.18
CA SER A 45 6.41 7.57 -13.00
C SER A 45 5.01 7.12 -12.55
N PRO A 46 3.94 7.81 -12.99
CA PRO A 46 2.56 7.33 -12.79
C PRO A 46 2.31 5.94 -13.40
N GLY A 47 2.96 5.63 -14.53
CA GLY A 47 2.87 4.31 -15.16
C GLY A 47 3.49 3.21 -14.30
N HIS A 48 4.66 3.46 -13.72
CA HIS A 48 5.30 2.54 -12.78
C HIS A 48 4.42 2.34 -11.53
N ALA A 49 3.84 3.42 -10.98
CA ALA A 49 2.93 3.31 -9.85
C ALA A 49 1.71 2.43 -10.16
N ASN A 50 1.10 2.61 -11.35
CA ASN A 50 -0.05 1.82 -11.74
C ASN A 50 0.31 0.34 -11.99
N GLN A 51 1.45 0.07 -12.63
CA GLN A 51 1.94 -1.29 -12.82
C GLN A 51 2.14 -2.00 -11.46
N LEU A 52 2.86 -1.36 -10.54
CA LEU A 52 3.11 -1.94 -9.21
C LEU A 52 1.82 -2.16 -8.43
N ARG A 53 0.85 -1.24 -8.52
CA ARG A 53 -0.48 -1.41 -7.92
C ARG A 53 -1.21 -2.64 -8.48
N GLN A 54 -1.14 -2.87 -9.79
CA GLN A 54 -1.74 -4.04 -10.42
C GLN A 54 -1.06 -5.33 -9.95
N GLU A 55 0.28 -5.38 -9.98
CA GLU A 55 1.05 -6.54 -9.51
C GLU A 55 0.74 -6.90 -8.04
N LEU A 56 0.67 -5.90 -7.15
CA LEU A 56 0.31 -6.12 -5.74
C LEU A 56 -1.15 -6.57 -5.58
N SER A 57 -2.06 -6.05 -6.39
CA SER A 57 -3.48 -6.47 -6.37
C SER A 57 -3.64 -7.90 -6.89
N ASP A 58 -2.91 -8.26 -7.95
CA ASP A 58 -2.89 -9.61 -8.53
C ASP A 58 -2.30 -10.63 -7.55
N ALA A 59 -1.37 -10.21 -6.70
CA ALA A 59 -0.87 -10.99 -5.57
C ALA A 59 -1.88 -11.12 -4.39
N GLY A 60 -3.07 -10.54 -4.52
CA GLY A 60 -4.13 -10.60 -3.51
C GLY A 60 -3.98 -9.62 -2.35
N MET A 61 -3.08 -8.63 -2.46
CA MET A 61 -2.89 -7.61 -1.43
C MET A 61 -4.01 -6.57 -1.47
N CYS A 62 -4.32 -5.98 -0.31
CA CYS A 62 -5.32 -4.92 -0.20
C CYS A 62 -4.67 -3.54 -0.37
N GLY A 63 -5.23 -2.69 -1.23
CA GLY A 63 -4.74 -1.33 -1.42
C GLY A 63 -5.44 -0.32 -0.51
N LEU A 64 -4.65 0.56 0.12
CA LEU A 64 -5.09 1.75 0.82
C LEU A 64 -4.59 2.99 0.08
N ILE A 65 -5.50 3.87 -0.32
CA ILE A 65 -5.16 5.15 -0.94
C ILE A 65 -5.40 6.22 0.11
N GLU A 66 -4.33 6.87 0.58
CA GLU A 66 -4.45 8.02 1.48
C GLU A 66 -4.43 9.32 0.68
N GLY A 67 -5.28 10.28 1.05
CA GLY A 67 -5.36 11.57 0.38
C GLY A 67 -6.16 11.58 -0.93
N ALA A 68 -7.02 10.58 -1.16
CA ALA A 68 -8.06 10.68 -2.18
C ALA A 68 -9.02 11.83 -1.81
N LEU A 69 -8.86 12.98 -2.48
CA LEU A 69 -9.80 14.10 -2.45
C LEU A 69 -11.08 13.76 -3.21
#